data_AF-A0A7S0C8F9-F1
#
_entry.id   AF-A0A7S0C8F9-F1
#
_cell.length_a   1.000
_cell.length_b   1.000
_cell.length_c   1.000
_cell.angle_alpha   90.00
_cell.angle_beta   90.00
_cell.angle_gamma   90.00
#
_symmetry.space_group_name_H-M   'P 1'
#
loop_
_entity.id
_entity.type
_entity.pdbx_description
1 polymer ?
#
loop_
_entity_poly.entity_id
_entity_poly.type
_entity_poly.pdbx_seq_one_letter_code
_entity_poly.pdbx_strand_id
1 'polypeptide(L)'
;LDDTVLCLAAFEFCSIFVESPYYKTGLNPYDIRLECGDFDLCYDFTNLESFMNLPSTRENLHIPSQIPQWTTCDNSMGFKFSKDQMKNFSPYVAELLNAGVRALIYAGDADYSCNYMGNRAWTMEMEWDFKDEFNNASDHDWFDGYGLARSANGLSFLQVYDAGHMVPSDKPEVALQLIRSFLADDEF
;
A
#
# COMPACT_ATOMS: atom_id res chain seq x y z
N LEU A 1 31.11 -0.55 4.85
CA LEU A 1 30.33 0.55 4.24
C LEU A 1 29.24 0.89 5.23
N ASP A 2 28.99 2.16 5.51
CA ASP A 2 27.89 2.57 6.39
C ASP A 2 26.56 2.22 5.70
N ASP A 3 25.73 1.41 6.36
CA ASP A 3 24.42 0.96 5.85
C ASP A 3 23.54 2.15 5.42
N THR A 4 23.74 3.32 6.05
CA THR A 4 23.05 4.57 5.72
C THR A 4 23.35 5.06 4.30
N VAL A 5 24.61 4.97 3.87
CA VAL A 5 25.05 5.43 2.54
C VAL A 5 24.53 4.49 1.46
N LEU A 6 24.52 3.19 1.74
CA LEU A 6 24.00 2.19 0.81
C LEU A 6 22.48 2.33 0.61
N CYS A 7 21.72 2.56 1.68
CA CYS A 7 20.27 2.76 1.57
C CYS A 7 19.92 4.01 0.73
N LEU A 8 20.66 5.11 0.91
CA LEU A 8 20.45 6.31 0.08
C LEU A 8 20.82 6.09 -1.38
N ALA A 9 21.96 5.46 -1.65
CA ALA A 9 22.39 5.17 -3.01
C ALA A 9 21.40 4.22 -3.72
N ALA A 10 20.87 3.22 -3.01
CA ALA A 10 19.82 2.35 -3.53
C ALA A 10 18.52 3.13 -3.79
N PHE A 11 18.12 4.01 -2.88
CA PHE A 11 16.92 4.84 -3.04
C PHE A 11 17.01 5.72 -4.28
N GLU A 12 18.13 6.42 -4.44
CA GLU A 12 18.39 7.27 -5.60
C GLU A 12 18.41 6.47 -6.90
N PHE A 13 19.09 5.31 -6.90
CA PHE A 13 19.13 4.44 -8.08
C PHE A 13 17.73 3.97 -8.50
N CYS A 14 16.95 3.41 -7.57
CA CYS A 14 15.60 2.93 -7.87
C CYS A 14 14.68 4.08 -8.32
N SER A 15 14.75 5.23 -7.64
CA SER A 15 13.96 6.42 -8.01
C SER A 15 14.25 6.86 -9.45
N ILE A 16 15.53 6.89 -9.85
CA ILE A 16 15.95 7.39 -11.16
C ILE A 16 15.71 6.36 -12.27
N PHE A 17 16.04 5.09 -12.04
CA PHE A 17 16.14 4.09 -13.09
C PHE A 17 14.94 3.14 -13.17
N VAL A 18 14.19 2.99 -12.07
CA VAL A 18 13.02 2.09 -12.02
C VAL A 18 11.74 2.91 -12.06
N GLU A 19 11.62 3.88 -11.17
CA GLU A 19 10.41 4.66 -10.98
C GLU A 19 10.24 5.75 -12.04
N SER A 20 11.21 6.67 -12.15
CA SER A 20 11.14 7.86 -13.01
C SER A 20 10.71 7.62 -14.47
N PRO A 21 11.11 6.52 -15.16
CA PRO A 21 10.63 6.24 -16.50
C PRO A 21 9.10 6.19 -16.62
N TYR A 22 8.41 5.63 -15.62
CA TYR A 22 6.95 5.59 -15.60
C TYR A 22 6.35 6.96 -15.34
N TYR A 23 6.83 7.69 -14.32
CA TYR A 23 6.33 9.04 -13.99
C TYR A 23 6.43 10.01 -15.17
N LYS A 24 7.46 9.86 -16.03
CA LYS A 24 7.63 10.69 -17.25
C LYS A 24 6.59 10.43 -18.33
N THR A 25 5.80 9.36 -18.24
CA THR A 25 4.71 9.08 -19.19
C THR A 25 3.50 9.99 -18.97
N GLY A 26 3.36 10.58 -17.77
CA GLY A 26 2.16 11.33 -17.36
C GLY A 26 0.99 10.46 -16.89
N LEU A 27 1.13 9.13 -16.93
CA LEU A 27 0.15 8.20 -16.37
C LEU A 27 0.15 8.25 -14.84
N ASN A 28 -1.00 7.94 -14.24
CA ASN A 28 -1.16 7.92 -12.80
C ASN A 28 -0.47 6.66 -12.21
N PRO A 29 0.57 6.82 -11.35
CA PRO A 29 1.29 5.70 -10.76
C PRO A 29 0.44 4.90 -9.76
N TYR A 30 -0.70 5.45 -9.34
CA TYR A 30 -1.64 4.81 -8.43
C TYR A 30 -2.81 4.11 -9.15
N ASP A 31 -2.98 4.35 -10.45
CA ASP A 31 -3.92 3.62 -11.30
C ASP A 31 -3.48 3.74 -12.77
N ILE A 32 -2.93 2.66 -13.32
CA ILE A 32 -2.36 2.64 -14.68
C ILE A 32 -3.38 2.94 -15.80
N ARG A 33 -4.67 2.97 -15.47
CA ARG A 33 -5.76 3.25 -16.41
C ARG A 33 -6.03 4.76 -16.54
N LEU A 34 -5.43 5.59 -15.68
CA LEU A 34 -5.68 7.02 -15.57
C LEU A 34 -4.44 7.86 -15.91
N GLU A 35 -4.66 9.13 -16.23
CA GLU A 35 -3.60 10.15 -16.28
C GLU A 35 -3.47 10.83 -14.91
N CYS A 36 -2.25 11.24 -14.53
CA CYS A 36 -2.02 11.91 -13.24
C CYS A 36 -2.62 13.33 -13.20
N GLY A 37 -2.63 14.01 -14.34
CA GLY A 37 -3.05 15.41 -14.44
C GLY A 37 -2.12 16.38 -13.69
N ASP A 38 -2.67 17.48 -13.21
CA ASP A 38 -1.92 18.58 -12.56
C ASP A 38 -1.94 18.49 -11.01
N PHE A 39 -2.26 17.33 -10.44
CA PHE A 39 -2.33 17.13 -8.99
C PHE A 39 -1.05 16.48 -8.45
N ASP A 40 -0.48 17.03 -7.37
CA ASP A 40 0.77 16.54 -6.76
C ASP A 40 0.71 15.05 -6.35
N LEU A 41 -0.48 14.54 -6.03
CA LEU A 41 -0.73 13.13 -5.67
C LEU A 41 -1.57 12.40 -6.72
N CYS A 42 -1.67 12.93 -7.94
CA CYS A 42 -2.46 12.39 -9.05
C CYS A 42 -3.97 12.20 -8.78
N TYR A 43 -4.47 12.75 -7.67
CA TYR A 43 -5.88 12.81 -7.30
C TYR A 43 -6.19 14.19 -6.70
N ASP A 44 -7.42 14.67 -6.90
CA ASP A 44 -7.86 15.96 -6.36
C ASP A 44 -8.28 15.84 -4.88
N PHE A 45 -7.41 16.29 -3.99
CA PHE A 45 -7.68 16.40 -2.54
C PHE A 45 -8.13 17.79 -2.10
N THR A 46 -8.39 18.73 -3.02
CA THR A 46 -8.71 20.13 -2.70
C THR A 46 -9.93 20.26 -1.78
N ASN A 47 -10.96 19.43 -2.01
CA ASN A 47 -12.16 19.43 -1.18
C ASN A 47 -11.88 18.96 0.26
N LEU A 48 -11.03 17.94 0.42
CA LEU A 48 -10.61 17.45 1.72
C LEU A 48 -9.77 18.50 2.45
N GLU A 49 -8.77 19.07 1.79
CA GLU A 49 -7.93 20.12 2.36
C GLU A 49 -8.73 21.35 2.77
N SER A 50 -9.68 21.76 1.94
CA SER A 50 -10.59 22.87 2.24
C SER A 50 -11.46 22.55 3.46
N PHE A 51 -12.08 21.38 3.50
CA PHE A 51 -12.94 20.96 4.60
C PHE A 51 -12.18 20.88 5.94
N MET A 52 -10.99 20.26 5.93
CA MET A 52 -10.15 20.11 7.13
C MET A 52 -9.64 21.45 7.68
N ASN A 53 -9.58 22.49 6.84
CA ASN A 53 -9.13 23.82 7.24
C ASN A 53 -10.25 24.83 7.53
N LEU A 54 -11.53 24.44 7.39
CA LEU A 54 -12.63 25.30 7.84
C LEU A 54 -12.49 25.62 9.33
N PRO A 55 -12.71 26.88 9.76
CA PRO A 55 -12.64 27.23 11.17
C PRO A 55 -13.55 26.35 12.05
N SER A 56 -14.78 26.09 11.57
CA SER A 56 -15.74 25.23 12.26
C SER A 56 -15.27 23.78 12.36
N THR A 57 -14.68 23.21 11.31
CA THR A 57 -14.13 21.85 11.36
C THR A 57 -12.99 21.77 12.37
N ARG A 58 -12.05 22.72 12.32
CA ARG A 58 -10.91 22.77 13.24
C ARG A 58 -11.35 22.96 14.70
N GLU A 59 -12.34 23.82 14.93
CA GLU A 59 -12.94 24.02 16.26
C GLU A 59 -13.61 22.75 16.79
N ASN A 60 -14.43 22.10 15.97
CA ASN A 60 -15.13 20.86 16.35
C ASN A 60 -14.18 19.67 16.59
N LEU A 61 -13.03 19.64 15.90
CA LEU A 61 -11.95 18.68 16.13
C LEU A 61 -10.99 19.11 17.26
N HIS A 62 -11.25 20.25 17.91
CA HIS A 62 -10.43 20.84 18.96
C HIS A 62 -8.97 21.08 18.56
N ILE A 63 -8.72 21.43 17.30
CA ILE A 63 -7.37 21.72 16.80
C ILE A 63 -6.95 23.11 17.32
N PRO A 64 -5.87 23.20 18.11
CA PRO A 64 -5.41 24.49 18.63
C PRO A 64 -5.04 25.46 17.51
N SER A 65 -5.29 26.75 17.73
CA SER A 65 -5.09 27.79 16.69
C SER A 65 -3.63 27.96 16.26
N GLN A 66 -2.66 27.53 17.07
CA GLN A 66 -1.23 27.56 16.73
C GLN A 66 -0.80 26.45 15.77
N ILE A 67 -1.62 25.42 15.56
CA ILE A 67 -1.31 24.34 14.61
C ILE A 67 -1.51 24.88 13.20
N PRO A 68 -0.56 24.65 12.26
CA PRO A 68 -0.68 25.15 10.90
C PRO A 68 -1.90 24.58 10.17
N GLN A 69 -2.12 25.08 8.96
CA GLN A 69 -3.11 24.49 8.05
C GLN A 69 -2.78 23.02 7.81
N TRP A 70 -3.83 22.22 7.75
CA TRP A 70 -3.73 20.81 7.40
C TRP A 70 -3.41 20.69 5.92
N THR A 71 -2.51 19.78 5.57
CA THR A 71 -2.17 19.40 4.20
C THR A 71 -2.22 17.88 4.09
N THR A 72 -2.44 17.36 2.87
CA THR A 72 -2.56 15.91 2.66
C THR A 72 -1.28 15.16 3.01
N CYS A 73 -0.11 15.69 2.65
CA CYS A 73 1.20 15.12 2.98
C CYS A 73 2.23 16.20 3.33
N ASP A 74 3.25 15.84 4.11
CA ASP A 74 4.46 16.67 4.34
C ASP A 74 5.66 16.03 3.63
N ASN A 75 5.94 16.49 2.42
CA ASN A 75 7.04 15.99 1.60
C ASN A 75 8.42 16.25 2.24
N SER A 76 8.54 17.27 3.09
CA SER A 76 9.80 17.55 3.81
C SER A 76 10.09 16.46 4.83
N MET A 77 9.05 15.91 5.46
CA MET A 77 9.18 14.79 6.39
C MET A 77 9.51 13.52 5.63
N GLY A 78 8.82 13.24 4.52
CA GLY A 78 9.14 12.11 3.64
C GLY A 78 10.61 12.09 3.22
N PHE A 79 11.16 13.24 2.80
CA PHE A 79 12.57 13.35 2.43
C PHE A 79 13.54 13.05 3.58
N LYS A 80 13.23 13.47 4.82
CA LYS A 80 14.05 13.16 6.01
C LYS A 80 14.13 11.67 6.29
N PHE A 81 13.13 10.89 5.88
CA PHE A 81 13.06 9.44 6.02
C PHE A 81 13.48 8.67 4.76
N SER A 82 14.03 9.31 3.74
CA SER A 82 14.52 8.65 2.49
C SER A 82 15.44 7.46 2.74
N LYS A 83 16.24 7.50 3.82
CA LYS A 83 17.14 6.41 4.25
C LYS A 83 16.42 5.14 4.66
N ASP A 84 15.14 5.22 4.99
CA ASP A 84 14.35 4.12 5.51
C ASP A 84 13.69 3.30 4.39
N GLN A 85 13.47 3.93 3.24
CA GLN A 85 12.75 3.36 2.07
C GLN A 85 13.35 2.04 1.58
N MET A 86 14.67 1.89 1.61
CA MET A 86 15.38 0.72 1.07
C MET A 86 15.77 -0.31 2.12
N LYS A 87 15.31 -0.16 3.36
CA LYS A 87 15.53 -1.18 4.38
C LYS A 87 14.56 -2.33 4.18
N ASN A 88 15.05 -3.56 4.37
CA ASN A 88 14.19 -4.73 4.30
C ASN A 88 13.42 -4.92 5.62
N PHE A 89 12.10 -4.73 5.57
CA PHE A 89 11.20 -4.96 6.70
C PHE A 89 10.40 -6.26 6.60
N SER A 90 10.50 -7.02 5.50
CA SER A 90 9.75 -8.28 5.35
C SER A 90 10.04 -9.32 6.45
N PRO A 91 11.25 -9.43 7.04
CA PRO A 91 11.50 -10.37 8.13
C PRO A 91 10.61 -10.16 9.37
N TYR A 92 10.17 -8.93 9.63
CA TYR A 92 9.28 -8.66 10.76
C TYR A 92 7.88 -9.26 10.53
N VAL A 93 7.43 -9.36 9.28
CA VAL A 93 6.16 -10.05 8.95
C VAL A 93 6.30 -11.54 9.22
N ALA A 94 7.44 -12.15 8.86
CA ALA A 94 7.73 -13.55 9.17
C ALA A 94 7.76 -13.82 10.68
N GLU A 95 8.40 -12.95 11.48
CA GLU A 95 8.42 -13.05 12.94
C GLU A 95 7.00 -13.03 13.53
N LEU A 96 6.13 -12.14 13.02
CA LEU A 96 4.73 -12.05 13.45
C LEU A 96 3.93 -13.30 13.08
N LEU A 97 4.09 -13.81 11.86
CA LEU A 97 3.43 -15.04 11.39
C LEU A 97 3.86 -16.25 12.23
N ASN A 98 5.16 -16.42 12.49
CA ASN A 98 5.69 -17.49 13.31
C ASN A 98 5.23 -17.39 14.79
N ALA A 99 4.91 -16.17 15.25
CA ALA A 99 4.28 -15.94 16.55
C ALA A 99 2.75 -16.15 16.55
N GLY A 100 2.16 -16.57 15.43
CA GLY A 100 0.73 -16.84 15.30
C GLY A 100 -0.14 -15.60 15.02
N VAL A 101 0.46 -14.46 14.67
CA VAL A 101 -0.28 -13.26 14.27
C VAL A 101 -0.66 -13.38 12.80
N ARG A 102 -1.96 -13.37 12.50
CA ARG A 102 -2.45 -13.40 11.12
C ARG A 102 -2.08 -12.13 10.35
N ALA A 103 -1.72 -12.27 9.08
CA ALA A 103 -1.42 -11.18 8.18
C ALA A 103 -2.21 -11.31 6.88
N LEU A 104 -2.88 -10.23 6.49
CA LEU A 104 -3.50 -10.09 5.17
C LEU A 104 -2.72 -9.04 4.37
N ILE A 105 -2.12 -9.48 3.28
CA ILE A 105 -1.48 -8.61 2.29
C ILE A 105 -2.43 -8.51 1.09
N TYR A 106 -2.88 -7.30 0.75
CA TYR A 106 -3.76 -7.12 -0.40
C TYR A 106 -3.26 -5.98 -1.29
N ALA A 107 -3.53 -6.09 -2.59
CA ALA A 107 -3.12 -5.11 -3.58
C ALA A 107 -4.12 -5.04 -4.73
N GLY A 108 -4.44 -3.83 -5.18
CA GLY A 108 -5.20 -3.60 -6.40
C GLY A 108 -4.37 -3.95 -7.65
N ASP A 109 -5.00 -4.54 -8.65
CA ASP A 109 -4.32 -4.99 -9.87
C ASP A 109 -4.02 -3.90 -10.91
N ALA A 110 -4.56 -2.68 -10.70
CA ALA A 110 -4.29 -1.50 -11.51
C ALA A 110 -3.25 -0.55 -10.90
N ASP A 111 -2.72 -0.84 -9.70
CA ASP A 111 -1.64 -0.03 -9.09
C ASP A 111 -0.29 -0.33 -9.73
N TYR A 112 0.47 0.71 -10.07
CA TYR A 112 1.86 0.57 -10.53
C TYR A 112 2.84 0.64 -9.36
N SER A 113 2.72 1.67 -8.51
CA SER A 113 3.65 1.98 -7.42
C SER A 113 3.81 0.84 -6.43
N CYS A 114 2.70 0.24 -6.00
CA CYS A 114 2.69 -0.91 -5.09
C CYS A 114 1.96 -2.10 -5.72
N ASN A 115 2.31 -2.40 -6.98
CA ASN A 115 1.62 -3.40 -7.79
C ASN A 115 1.47 -4.78 -7.12
N TYR A 116 0.39 -5.47 -7.49
CA TYR A 116 0.08 -6.80 -6.97
C TYR A 116 1.16 -7.85 -7.29
N MET A 117 1.86 -7.72 -8.43
CA MET A 117 2.91 -8.68 -8.83
C MET A 117 4.09 -8.67 -7.86
N GLY A 118 4.55 -7.48 -7.48
CA GLY A 118 5.61 -7.28 -6.49
C GLY A 118 5.16 -7.75 -5.10
N ASN A 119 3.92 -7.43 -4.71
CA ASN A 119 3.35 -7.90 -3.45
C ASN A 119 3.23 -9.44 -3.37
N ARG A 120 2.80 -10.08 -4.46
CA ARG A 120 2.76 -11.54 -4.56
C ARG A 120 4.16 -12.14 -4.53
N ALA A 121 5.12 -11.54 -5.25
CA ALA A 121 6.48 -12.05 -5.31
C ALA A 121 7.16 -12.07 -3.94
N TRP A 122 7.09 -10.98 -3.17
CA TRP A 122 7.76 -10.94 -1.87
C TRP A 122 7.09 -11.85 -0.84
N THR A 123 5.75 -12.00 -0.87
CA THR A 123 5.03 -12.91 0.03
C THR A 123 5.36 -14.38 -0.24
N MET A 124 5.63 -14.74 -1.50
CA MET A 124 6.07 -16.10 -1.87
C MET A 124 7.55 -16.36 -1.57
N GLU A 125 8.39 -15.32 -1.59
CA GLU A 125 9.83 -15.43 -1.33
C GLU A 125 10.19 -15.34 0.15
N MET A 126 9.39 -14.62 0.95
CA MET A 126 9.62 -14.43 2.38
C MET A 126 9.87 -15.77 3.09
N GLU A 127 10.94 -15.84 3.88
CA GLU A 127 11.29 -17.01 4.69
C GLU A 127 10.51 -16.98 6.01
N TRP A 128 9.67 -18.00 6.24
CA TRP A 128 8.88 -18.20 7.46
C TRP A 128 8.50 -19.69 7.59
N ASP A 129 7.98 -20.10 8.75
CA ASP A 129 7.85 -21.53 9.10
C ASP A 129 6.94 -22.32 8.16
N PHE A 130 5.98 -21.65 7.50
CA PHE A 130 5.00 -22.27 6.60
C PHE A 130 5.07 -21.77 5.15
N LYS A 131 6.27 -21.33 4.71
CA LYS A 131 6.51 -20.86 3.33
C LYS A 131 6.10 -21.89 2.28
N ASP A 132 6.44 -23.15 2.49
CA ASP A 132 6.18 -24.21 1.51
C ASP A 132 4.67 -24.47 1.37
N GLU A 133 3.91 -24.43 2.47
CA GLU A 133 2.46 -24.58 2.47
C GLU A 133 1.79 -23.43 1.72
N PHE A 134 2.23 -22.19 1.95
CA PHE A 134 1.72 -21.03 1.22
C PHE A 134 2.06 -21.07 -0.27
N ASN A 135 3.27 -21.50 -0.62
CA ASN A 135 3.68 -21.61 -2.02
C ASN A 135 2.97 -22.75 -2.75
N ASN A 136 2.64 -23.84 -2.06
CA ASN A 136 1.87 -24.97 -2.59
C ASN A 136 0.35 -24.75 -2.57
N ALA A 137 -0.15 -23.75 -1.84
CA ALA A 137 -1.56 -23.38 -1.87
C ALA A 137 -1.98 -22.96 -3.29
N SER A 138 -3.18 -23.35 -3.69
CA SER A 138 -3.77 -22.95 -4.96
C SER A 138 -4.37 -21.55 -4.83
N ASP A 139 -4.34 -20.80 -5.92
CA ASP A 139 -5.09 -19.55 -6.03
C ASP A 139 -6.56 -19.89 -6.28
N HIS A 140 -7.48 -19.12 -5.69
CA HIS A 140 -8.91 -19.28 -5.90
C HIS A 140 -9.65 -17.95 -5.96
N ASP A 141 -10.79 -17.96 -6.65
CA ASP A 141 -11.64 -16.77 -6.79
C ASP A 141 -12.20 -16.36 -5.42
N TRP A 142 -12.08 -15.08 -5.11
CA TRP A 142 -12.55 -14.51 -3.85
C TRP A 142 -13.70 -13.54 -4.10
N PHE A 143 -14.69 -13.58 -3.20
CA PHE A 143 -15.90 -12.74 -3.19
C PHE A 143 -16.52 -12.60 -4.59
N ASP A 144 -17.15 -13.65 -5.10
CA ASP A 144 -17.82 -13.66 -6.42
C ASP A 144 -16.92 -13.26 -7.60
N GLY A 145 -15.61 -13.56 -7.50
CA GLY A 145 -14.65 -13.29 -8.57
C GLY A 145 -14.18 -11.84 -8.64
N TYR A 146 -14.28 -11.08 -7.55
CA TYR A 146 -13.75 -9.71 -7.42
C TYR A 146 -12.28 -9.68 -6.97
N GLY A 147 -11.68 -10.84 -6.72
CA GLY A 147 -10.26 -10.97 -6.48
C GLY A 147 -9.78 -12.41 -6.60
N LEU A 148 -8.47 -12.58 -6.45
CA LEU A 148 -7.80 -13.87 -6.43
C LEU A 148 -7.04 -13.99 -5.12
N ALA A 149 -7.39 -14.98 -4.32
CA ALA A 149 -6.83 -15.19 -3.00
C ALA A 149 -5.92 -16.42 -2.96
N ARG A 150 -4.97 -16.37 -2.03
CA ARG A 150 -4.12 -17.48 -1.62
C ARG A 150 -3.90 -17.38 -0.12
N SER A 151 -4.14 -18.47 0.60
CA SER A 151 -4.01 -18.49 2.05
C SER A 151 -3.35 -19.77 2.55
N ALA A 152 -2.49 -19.65 3.55
CA ALA A 152 -1.99 -20.77 4.34
C ALA A 152 -1.51 -20.28 5.70
N ASN A 153 -1.81 -21.04 6.76
CA ASN A 153 -1.23 -20.87 8.10
C ASN A 153 -1.20 -19.40 8.61
N GLY A 154 -2.29 -18.66 8.40
CA GLY A 154 -2.45 -17.29 8.90
C GLY A 154 -1.91 -16.19 7.99
N LEU A 155 -1.22 -16.51 6.90
CA LEU A 155 -0.89 -15.57 5.82
C LEU A 155 -1.92 -15.70 4.69
N SER A 156 -2.51 -14.57 4.31
CA SER A 156 -3.36 -14.44 3.13
C SER A 156 -2.82 -13.37 2.20
N PHE A 157 -2.71 -13.67 0.91
CA PHE A 157 -2.49 -12.69 -0.16
C PHE A 157 -3.75 -12.56 -1.00
N LEU A 158 -4.20 -11.33 -1.25
CA LEU A 158 -5.37 -11.04 -2.06
C LEU A 158 -5.04 -10.01 -3.15
N GLN A 159 -5.12 -10.45 -4.41
CA GLN A 159 -5.20 -9.54 -5.55
C GLN A 159 -6.65 -9.06 -5.68
N VAL A 160 -6.86 -7.74 -5.70
CA VAL A 160 -8.20 -7.15 -5.88
C VAL A 160 -8.33 -6.65 -7.30
N TYR A 161 -9.35 -7.14 -8.02
CA TYR A 161 -9.53 -6.78 -9.43
C TYR A 161 -10.12 -5.39 -9.61
N ASP A 162 -9.71 -4.75 -10.71
CA ASP A 162 -10.17 -3.44 -11.16
C ASP A 162 -9.97 -2.31 -10.13
N ALA A 163 -8.97 -2.44 -9.25
CA ALA A 163 -8.66 -1.47 -8.20
C ALA A 163 -7.21 -0.97 -8.31
N GLY A 164 -6.99 0.31 -8.05
CA GLY A 164 -5.67 0.93 -7.98
C GLY A 164 -5.10 0.88 -6.56
N HIS A 165 -4.27 1.88 -6.25
CA HIS A 165 -3.53 2.01 -5.00
C HIS A 165 -4.45 2.12 -3.78
N MET A 166 -5.55 2.85 -3.91
CA MET A 166 -6.55 3.05 -2.86
C MET A 166 -7.74 2.14 -3.11
N VAL A 167 -7.57 0.83 -2.92
CA VAL A 167 -8.64 -0.18 -3.11
C VAL A 167 -10.00 0.24 -2.53
N PRO A 168 -10.10 0.81 -1.30
CA PRO A 168 -11.39 1.25 -0.77
C PRO A 168 -12.04 2.42 -1.53
N SER A 169 -11.25 3.27 -2.19
CA SER A 169 -11.78 4.35 -3.04
C SER A 169 -12.36 3.80 -4.34
N ASP A 170 -11.69 2.82 -4.96
CA ASP A 170 -12.09 2.27 -6.26
C ASP A 170 -13.20 1.21 -6.13
N LYS A 171 -13.12 0.38 -5.09
CA LYS A 171 -14.01 -0.76 -4.85
C LYS A 171 -14.47 -0.80 -3.39
N PRO A 172 -15.28 0.18 -2.92
CA PRO A 172 -15.66 0.32 -1.51
C PRO A 172 -16.40 -0.89 -0.94
N GLU A 173 -17.29 -1.53 -1.72
CA GLU A 173 -18.02 -2.72 -1.28
C GLU A 173 -17.09 -3.93 -1.09
N VAL A 174 -16.15 -4.12 -2.03
CA VAL A 174 -15.14 -5.18 -1.98
C VAL A 174 -14.19 -4.96 -0.81
N ALA A 175 -13.72 -3.73 -0.61
CA ALA A 175 -12.85 -3.38 0.52
C ALA A 175 -13.55 -3.57 1.88
N LEU A 176 -14.83 -3.24 1.98
CA LEU A 176 -15.60 -3.48 3.20
C LEU A 176 -15.74 -4.98 3.47
N GLN A 177 -16.02 -5.78 2.43
CA GLN A 177 -16.08 -7.23 2.58
C GLN A 177 -14.72 -7.80 2.99
N LEU A 178 -13.61 -7.32 2.40
CA LEU A 178 -12.25 -7.72 2.74
C LEU A 178 -11.99 -7.48 4.23
N ILE A 179 -12.28 -6.29 4.74
CA ILE A 179 -12.08 -5.98 6.16
C ILE A 179 -12.96 -6.87 7.05
N ARG A 180 -14.22 -7.09 6.67
CA ARG A 180 -15.14 -7.95 7.43
C ARG A 180 -14.65 -9.39 7.51
N SER A 181 -14.28 -9.98 6.38
CA SER A 181 -13.77 -11.35 6.34
C SER A 181 -12.50 -11.50 7.15
N PHE A 182 -11.58 -10.53 7.08
CA PHE A 182 -10.36 -10.58 7.89
C PHE A 182 -10.65 -10.52 9.39
N LEU A 183 -11.53 -9.62 9.82
CA LEU A 183 -11.88 -9.46 11.25
C LEU A 183 -12.75 -10.60 11.80
N ALA A 184 -13.49 -11.29 10.93
CA ALA A 184 -14.34 -12.43 11.30
C ALA A 184 -13.58 -13.77 11.35
N ASP A 185 -12.27 -13.76 11.06
CA ASP A 185 -11.46 -14.97 10.86
C ASP A 185 -12.00 -15.86 9.71
N ASP A 186 -12.69 -15.27 8.73
CA ASP A 186 -13.10 -16.01 7.53
C ASP A 186 -11.86 -16.41 6.71
N GLU A 187 -11.94 -17.56 6.05
CA GLU A 187 -10.91 -17.96 5.09
C GLU A 187 -10.93 -17.06 3.86
N PHE A 188 -9.73 -16.65 3.42
CA PHE A 188 -9.52 -15.91 2.18
C PHE A 188 -9.19 -16.84 1.05
#